data_AF-A0A4X2LY75-F1
#
_entry.id   AF-A0A4X2LY75-F1
#
_cell.length_a   1.000
_cell.length_b   1.000
_cell.length_c   1.000
_cell.angle_alpha   90.00
_cell.angle_beta   90.00
_cell.angle_gamma   90.00
#
_symmetry.space_group_name_H-M   'P 1'
#
loop_
_entity.id
_entity.type
_entity.pdbx_description
1 polymer ?
#
loop_
_entity_poly.entity_id
_entity_poly.type
_entity_poly.pdbx_seq_one_letter_code
_entity_poly.pdbx_strand_id
1 'polypeptide(L)'
;MTEERTRSTTVWKDNMMPSSNPQNVIHNPVIPYVGTHSEELQPGKMVVIHGHVPDDADRFQVDFQCGSSVKPRADVAFHFNPKFTRLGYIVCNTLMKEKWRWEEITYEMPFEKGKPFEIMIMVLKDKFQVAVNGKRLLSYRHRIEPEKIDTLGIYGKVQIVSIEFYSNCDCTRSPSNFSGNAEDEFRKKTGKKSSWWSKFFGSLSK
;
A
#
# COMPACT_ATOMS: atom_id res chain seq x y z
N MET A 1 -11.93 -23.10 -10.55
CA MET A 1 -11.89 -22.24 -9.34
C MET A 1 -10.58 -21.45 -9.22
N THR A 2 -9.92 -21.12 -10.34
CA THR A 2 -8.54 -20.59 -10.38
C THR A 2 -8.40 -19.31 -11.23
N GLU A 3 -9.33 -19.00 -12.13
CA GLU A 3 -9.21 -17.81 -13.01
C GLU A 3 -9.69 -16.49 -12.39
N GLU A 4 -10.72 -16.50 -11.54
CA GLU A 4 -11.23 -15.28 -10.89
C GLU A 4 -10.23 -14.64 -9.92
N ARG A 5 -9.44 -15.48 -9.23
CA ARG A 5 -8.44 -15.02 -8.25
C ARG A 5 -7.29 -14.27 -8.93
N THR A 6 -6.86 -14.75 -10.09
CA THR A 6 -5.75 -14.16 -10.88
C THR A 6 -6.15 -12.83 -11.52
N ARG A 7 -7.39 -12.73 -12.06
CA ARG A 7 -7.91 -11.45 -12.59
C ARG A 7 -8.02 -10.38 -11.50
N SER A 8 -8.44 -10.76 -10.29
CA SER A 8 -8.54 -9.81 -9.18
C SER A 8 -7.16 -9.24 -8.82
N THR A 9 -6.14 -10.08 -8.65
CA THR A 9 -4.79 -9.63 -8.25
C THR A 9 -4.13 -8.69 -9.26
N THR A 10 -4.27 -8.95 -10.57
CA THR A 10 -3.69 -8.08 -11.61
C THR A 10 -4.38 -6.71 -11.64
N VAL A 11 -5.71 -6.69 -11.58
CA VAL A 11 -6.50 -5.44 -11.57
C VAL A 11 -6.18 -4.56 -10.35
N TRP A 12 -5.84 -5.15 -9.21
CA TRP A 12 -5.45 -4.39 -8.01
C TRP A 12 -4.07 -3.72 -8.15
N LYS A 13 -3.08 -4.42 -8.72
CA LYS A 13 -1.76 -3.79 -9.01
C LYS A 13 -1.96 -2.59 -9.95
N ASP A 14 -2.69 -2.78 -11.04
CA ASP A 14 -2.91 -1.74 -12.05
C ASP A 14 -3.67 -0.51 -11.49
N ASN A 15 -4.50 -0.70 -10.47
CA ASN A 15 -5.23 0.39 -9.80
C ASN A 15 -4.45 1.06 -8.65
N MET A 16 -3.40 0.42 -8.11
CA MET A 16 -2.53 1.03 -7.09
C MET A 16 -1.26 1.62 -7.69
N MET A 17 -0.86 1.19 -8.89
CA MET A 17 0.35 1.69 -9.53
C MET A 17 0.15 3.15 -9.97
N PRO A 18 1.08 4.04 -9.59
CA PRO A 18 1.07 5.42 -10.00
C PRO A 18 1.37 5.46 -11.50
N SER A 19 0.59 6.23 -12.24
CA SER A 19 0.82 6.49 -13.67
C SER A 19 2.01 7.45 -13.91
N SER A 20 2.58 7.98 -12.83
CA SER A 20 3.68 8.95 -12.80
C SER A 20 4.97 8.32 -12.30
N ASN A 21 6.10 8.91 -12.70
CA ASN A 21 7.41 8.58 -12.15
C ASN A 21 7.49 8.95 -10.65
N PRO A 22 8.34 8.26 -9.86
CA PRO A 22 8.56 8.63 -8.47
C PRO A 22 9.14 10.05 -8.40
N GLN A 23 8.66 10.84 -7.43
CA GLN A 23 9.16 12.20 -7.19
C GLN A 23 10.53 12.19 -6.51
N ASN A 24 10.78 11.19 -5.67
CA ASN A 24 12.04 11.01 -4.97
C ASN A 24 12.34 9.51 -4.86
N VAL A 25 13.61 9.15 -5.02
CA VAL A 25 14.10 7.79 -4.90
C VAL A 25 15.36 7.78 -4.05
N ILE A 26 15.35 6.94 -3.01
CA ILE A 26 16.48 6.76 -2.11
C ILE A 26 17.04 5.36 -2.35
N HIS A 27 18.30 5.27 -2.75
CA HIS A 27 18.95 4.00 -3.06
C HIS A 27 19.85 3.52 -1.92
N ASN A 28 19.77 2.23 -1.63
CA ASN A 28 20.63 1.52 -0.67
C ASN A 28 20.83 2.26 0.67
N PRO A 29 19.76 2.73 1.34
CA PRO A 29 19.91 3.42 2.61
C PRO A 29 20.47 2.48 3.68
N VAL A 30 21.33 3.02 4.55
CA VAL A 30 21.81 2.31 5.73
C VAL A 30 20.67 2.12 6.72
N ILE A 31 20.57 0.93 7.33
CA ILE A 31 19.55 0.61 8.34
C ILE A 31 20.17 0.71 9.75
N PRO A 32 19.56 1.44 10.70
CA PRO A 32 18.25 2.08 10.61
C PRO A 32 18.23 3.33 9.71
N TYR A 33 17.18 3.44 8.89
CA TYR A 33 16.93 4.61 8.06
C TYR A 33 15.84 5.46 8.72
N VAL A 34 16.04 6.78 8.79
CA VAL A 34 15.03 7.76 9.23
C VAL A 34 15.12 8.95 8.30
N GLY A 35 14.06 9.20 7.53
CA GLY A 35 13.99 10.34 6.63
C GLY A 35 12.74 11.15 6.86
N THR A 36 12.92 12.46 7.08
CA THR A 36 11.84 13.44 7.16
C THR A 36 11.64 14.07 5.78
N HIS A 37 10.40 14.13 5.34
CA HIS A 37 10.00 14.60 4.02
C HIS A 37 9.25 15.92 4.17
N SER A 38 9.68 16.93 3.40
CA SER A 38 9.08 18.27 3.42
C SER A 38 7.67 18.30 2.84
N GLU A 39 7.36 17.37 1.94
CA GLU A 39 6.00 17.05 1.55
C GLU A 39 5.51 15.93 2.45
N GLU A 40 4.59 16.25 3.35
CA GLU A 40 4.02 15.29 4.30
C GLU A 40 3.45 14.05 3.57
N LEU A 41 3.50 12.88 4.22
CA LEU A 41 3.04 11.59 3.70
C LEU A 41 1.50 11.49 3.78
N GLN A 42 0.83 12.41 3.09
CA GLN A 42 -0.61 12.64 3.12
C GLN A 42 -1.44 11.66 2.29
N PRO A 43 -2.78 11.65 2.46
CA PRO A 43 -3.68 10.95 1.57
C PRO A 43 -3.39 11.23 0.08
N GLY A 44 -3.33 10.17 -0.73
CA GLY A 44 -2.96 10.24 -2.14
C GLY A 44 -1.46 10.09 -2.41
N LYS A 45 -0.63 9.98 -1.37
CA LYS A 45 0.79 9.59 -1.49
C LYS A 45 0.93 8.07 -1.40
N MET A 46 1.99 7.56 -2.01
CA MET A 46 2.37 6.15 -1.90
C MET A 46 3.88 6.02 -1.72
N VAL A 47 4.27 5.09 -0.85
CA VAL A 47 5.66 4.68 -0.66
C VAL A 47 5.82 3.27 -1.21
N VAL A 48 6.76 3.08 -2.13
CA VAL A 48 7.18 1.76 -2.61
C VAL A 48 8.56 1.46 -2.08
N ILE A 49 8.72 0.28 -1.48
CA ILE A 49 9.98 -0.14 -0.85
C ILE A 49 10.39 -1.46 -1.48
N HIS A 50 11.54 -1.45 -2.14
CA HIS A 50 12.18 -2.65 -2.65
C HIS A 50 13.29 -3.06 -1.69
N GLY A 51 13.32 -4.35 -1.35
CA GLY A 51 14.30 -4.85 -0.40
C GLY A 51 14.48 -6.34 -0.43
N HIS A 52 15.23 -6.84 0.55
CA HIS A 52 15.55 -8.23 0.77
C HIS A 52 15.50 -8.54 2.27
N VAL A 53 14.98 -9.72 2.61
CA VAL A 53 14.98 -10.21 3.99
C VAL A 53 16.22 -11.08 4.22
N PRO A 54 17.15 -10.69 5.11
CA PRO A 54 18.29 -11.54 5.47
C PRO A 54 17.87 -12.92 6.01
N ASP A 55 18.67 -13.96 5.81
CA ASP A 55 18.37 -15.32 6.27
C ASP A 55 18.21 -15.41 7.80
N ASP A 56 18.98 -14.60 8.52
CA ASP A 56 18.99 -14.52 9.98
C ASP A 56 17.99 -13.50 10.55
N ALA A 57 17.08 -12.96 9.71
CA ALA A 57 16.08 -11.99 10.13
C ALA A 57 15.14 -12.56 11.20
N ASP A 58 14.96 -11.84 12.30
CA ASP A 58 13.97 -12.12 13.34
C ASP A 58 12.73 -11.23 13.15
N ARG A 59 12.95 -9.94 12.84
CA ARG A 59 11.92 -8.97 12.46
C ARG A 59 12.53 -7.76 11.75
N PHE A 60 11.69 -7.05 11.01
CA PHE A 60 11.95 -5.66 10.62
C PHE A 60 10.67 -4.84 10.73
N GLN A 61 10.78 -3.52 10.66
CA GLN A 61 9.63 -2.64 10.75
C GLN A 61 9.77 -1.44 9.83
N VAL A 62 8.62 -0.99 9.31
CA VAL A 62 8.44 0.26 8.59
C VAL A 62 7.46 1.10 9.43
N ASP A 63 7.93 2.25 9.89
CA ASP A 63 7.19 3.16 10.76
C ASP A 63 6.91 4.46 10.00
N PHE A 64 5.62 4.82 9.90
CA PHE A 64 5.18 6.16 9.51
C PHE A 64 5.03 6.99 10.78
N GLN A 65 5.87 8.01 10.93
CA GLN A 65 6.10 8.73 12.18
C GLN A 65 5.69 10.21 12.10
N CYS A 66 5.32 10.76 13.25
CA CYS A 66 5.07 12.18 13.44
C CYS A 66 6.32 12.85 14.01
N GLY A 67 7.22 13.27 13.12
CA GLY A 67 8.56 13.73 13.43
C GLY A 67 9.57 12.61 13.66
N SER A 68 10.80 13.00 13.97
CA SER A 68 11.96 12.12 14.15
C SER A 68 12.58 12.20 15.56
N SER A 69 11.86 12.76 16.53
CA SER A 69 12.33 12.86 17.92
C SER A 69 12.63 11.49 18.52
N VAL A 70 13.79 11.36 19.17
CA VAL A 70 14.19 10.14 19.89
C VAL A 70 13.76 10.17 21.35
N LYS A 71 13.67 11.35 21.96
CA LYS A 71 13.28 11.53 23.37
C LYS A 71 12.50 12.83 23.58
N PRO A 72 11.18 12.76 23.87
CA PRO A 72 10.37 11.54 23.82
C PRO A 72 10.37 10.95 22.40
N ARG A 73 10.25 9.64 22.28
CA ARG A 73 10.14 8.98 20.98
C ARG A 73 8.93 9.54 20.23
N ALA A 74 9.13 9.88 18.96
CA ALA A 74 8.09 10.33 18.06
C ALA A 74 6.92 9.33 18.02
N ASP A 75 5.71 9.87 17.90
CA ASP A 75 4.51 9.06 17.70
C ASP A 75 4.63 8.30 16.37
N VAL A 76 4.15 7.06 16.36
CA VAL A 76 4.16 6.20 15.17
C VAL A 76 2.71 6.03 14.76
N ALA A 77 2.28 6.72 13.71
CA ALA A 77 0.92 6.65 13.19
C ALA A 77 0.61 5.23 12.65
N PHE A 78 1.57 4.65 11.93
CA PHE A 78 1.47 3.29 11.42
C PHE A 78 2.80 2.54 11.57
N HIS A 79 2.80 1.54 12.43
CA HIS A 79 3.87 0.58 12.62
C HIS A 79 3.54 -0.68 11.82
N PHE A 80 4.30 -1.00 10.79
CA PHE A 80 4.19 -2.24 10.02
C PHE A 80 5.38 -3.14 10.36
N ASN A 81 5.14 -4.24 11.07
CA ASN A 81 6.21 -5.08 11.62
C ASN A 81 6.05 -6.57 11.30
N PRO A 82 6.65 -7.04 10.18
CA PRO A 82 6.86 -8.45 9.92
C PRO A 82 7.77 -9.10 10.98
N LYS A 83 7.34 -10.24 11.53
CA LYS A 83 8.08 -11.06 12.50
C LYS A 83 8.23 -12.49 11.97
N PHE A 84 9.48 -12.94 11.85
CA PHE A 84 9.85 -14.24 11.30
C PHE A 84 9.98 -15.31 12.38
N THR A 85 8.86 -15.62 13.03
CA THR A 85 8.74 -16.77 13.95
C THR A 85 8.37 -18.05 13.18
N ARG A 86 8.18 -19.19 13.86
CA ARG A 86 7.85 -20.48 13.21
C ARG A 86 6.68 -20.41 12.23
N LEU A 87 5.64 -19.64 12.54
CA LEU A 87 4.48 -19.45 11.66
C LEU A 87 4.53 -18.15 10.86
N GLY A 88 5.34 -17.17 11.30
CA GLY A 88 5.37 -15.83 10.71
C GLY A 88 4.07 -15.06 10.96
N TYR A 89 4.18 -13.75 11.22
CA TYR A 89 3.03 -12.85 11.26
C TYR A 89 3.50 -11.41 11.17
N ILE A 90 2.57 -10.51 10.84
CA ILE A 90 2.79 -9.07 10.78
C ILE A 90 1.95 -8.43 11.88
N VAL A 91 2.61 -7.58 12.68
CA VAL A 91 1.94 -6.74 13.66
C VAL A 91 1.79 -5.34 13.07
N CYS A 92 0.56 -4.83 13.09
CA CYS A 92 0.25 -3.44 12.83
C CYS A 92 -0.17 -2.74 14.13
N ASN A 93 0.37 -1.56 14.41
CA ASN A 93 -0.01 -0.80 15.60
C ASN A 93 0.26 0.71 15.44
N THR A 94 -0.08 1.48 16.46
CA THR A 94 0.19 2.91 16.60
C THR A 94 0.85 3.14 17.96
N LEU A 95 1.91 3.94 17.98
CA LEU A 95 2.55 4.43 19.19
C LEU A 95 2.09 5.87 19.43
N MET A 96 1.55 6.16 20.63
CA MET A 96 1.22 7.53 21.02
C MET A 96 1.78 7.81 22.42
N LYS A 97 2.52 8.90 22.57
CA LYS A 97 3.17 9.28 23.83
C LYS A 97 3.96 8.11 24.43
N GLU A 98 4.76 7.47 23.59
CA GLU A 98 5.61 6.32 23.91
C GLU A 98 4.85 5.06 24.40
N LYS A 99 3.53 4.99 24.17
CA LYS A 99 2.70 3.84 24.53
C LYS A 99 2.05 3.23 23.29
N TRP A 100 2.24 1.92 23.12
CA TRP A 100 1.58 1.16 22.08
C TRP A 100 0.08 1.05 22.35
N ARG A 101 -0.70 1.08 21.27
CA ARG A 101 -2.15 0.83 21.30
C ARG A 101 -2.44 -0.66 21.06
N TRP A 102 -3.68 -1.01 20.74
CA TRP A 102 -4.05 -2.41 20.46
C TRP A 102 -3.45 -2.89 19.14
N GLU A 103 -2.92 -4.11 19.14
CA GLU A 103 -2.33 -4.71 17.93
C GLU A 103 -3.42 -5.17 16.94
N GLU A 104 -3.13 -5.03 15.65
CA GLU A 104 -3.82 -5.72 14.56
C GLU A 104 -2.84 -6.73 13.95
N ILE A 105 -3.18 -8.02 13.99
CA ILE A 105 -2.26 -9.09 13.57
C ILE A 105 -2.73 -9.69 12.25
N THR A 106 -1.83 -9.75 11.27
CA THR A 106 -2.03 -10.46 10.00
C THR A 106 -1.14 -11.70 9.99
N TYR A 107 -1.76 -12.88 9.89
CA TYR A 107 -1.05 -14.18 9.84
C TYR A 107 -0.63 -14.58 8.42
N GLU A 108 -1.13 -13.90 7.40
CA GLU A 108 -0.61 -14.05 6.03
C GLU A 108 0.79 -13.43 5.96
N MET A 109 1.80 -14.26 5.74
CA MET A 109 3.21 -13.86 5.69
C MET A 109 3.73 -13.89 4.25
N PRO A 110 3.77 -12.76 3.53
CA PRO A 110 4.26 -12.69 2.15
C PRO A 110 5.79 -12.53 2.06
N PHE A 111 6.48 -12.42 3.19
CA PHE A 111 7.92 -12.27 3.26
C PHE A 111 8.60 -13.59 3.57
N GLU A 112 9.68 -13.87 2.87
CA GLU A 112 10.51 -15.06 3.06
C GLU A 112 11.95 -14.63 3.32
N LYS A 113 12.59 -15.29 4.30
CA LYS A 113 14.04 -15.17 4.54
C LYS A 113 14.82 -15.55 3.28
N GLY A 114 15.85 -14.76 2.97
CA GLY A 114 16.68 -14.95 1.78
C GLY A 114 16.05 -14.46 0.48
N LYS A 115 14.85 -13.87 0.50
CA LYS A 115 14.12 -13.46 -0.70
C LYS A 115 13.96 -11.93 -0.81
N PRO A 116 13.89 -11.40 -2.05
CA PRO A 116 13.51 -10.03 -2.29
C PRO A 116 12.01 -9.80 -2.03
N PHE A 117 11.64 -8.55 -1.81
CA PHE A 117 10.26 -8.12 -1.70
C PHE A 117 10.04 -6.74 -2.33
N GLU A 118 8.79 -6.46 -2.66
CA GLU A 118 8.24 -5.15 -2.96
C GLU A 118 7.11 -4.89 -1.96
N ILE A 119 7.18 -3.79 -1.21
CA ILE A 119 6.10 -3.29 -0.37
C ILE A 119 5.53 -2.03 -1.03
N MET A 120 4.22 -1.97 -1.23
CA MET A 120 3.51 -0.77 -1.65
C MET A 120 2.57 -0.33 -0.53
N ILE A 121 2.79 0.86 0.03
CA ILE A 121 1.95 1.44 1.08
C ILE A 121 1.33 2.72 0.55
N MET A 122 0.03 2.67 0.32
CA MET A 122 -0.77 3.82 -0.10
C MET A 122 -1.44 4.45 1.11
N VAL A 123 -1.28 5.77 1.24
CA VAL A 123 -1.98 6.55 2.26
C VAL A 123 -3.32 6.97 1.66
N LEU A 124 -4.42 6.42 2.17
CA LEU A 124 -5.78 6.85 1.81
C LEU A 124 -6.31 7.81 2.86
N LYS A 125 -7.46 8.42 2.58
CA LYS A 125 -8.11 9.35 3.53
C LYS A 125 -8.45 8.70 4.88
N ASP A 126 -8.84 7.42 4.89
CA ASP A 126 -9.34 6.73 6.08
C ASP A 126 -8.38 5.66 6.65
N LYS A 127 -7.37 5.25 5.88
CA LYS A 127 -6.50 4.11 6.20
C LYS A 127 -5.21 4.11 5.39
N PHE A 128 -4.26 3.29 5.81
CA PHE A 128 -3.21 2.75 4.95
C PHE A 128 -3.73 1.52 4.21
N GLN A 129 -3.33 1.38 2.96
CA GLN A 129 -3.55 0.16 2.19
C GLN A 129 -2.20 -0.41 1.75
N VAL A 130 -1.98 -1.69 2.08
CA VAL A 130 -0.68 -2.36 1.88
C VAL A 130 -0.81 -3.52 0.91
N ALA A 131 0.06 -3.53 -0.08
CA ALA A 131 0.30 -4.67 -0.95
C ALA A 131 1.76 -5.11 -0.84
N VAL A 132 2.01 -6.42 -0.97
CA VAL A 132 3.36 -6.99 -0.99
C VAL A 132 3.49 -7.91 -2.19
N ASN A 133 4.56 -7.76 -2.96
CA ASN A 133 4.79 -8.46 -4.22
C ASN A 133 3.58 -8.30 -5.17
N GLY A 134 3.00 -7.10 -5.13
CA GLY A 134 1.71 -6.66 -5.67
C GLY A 134 0.48 -7.54 -5.42
N LYS A 135 0.46 -8.32 -4.33
CA LYS A 135 -0.80 -8.86 -3.79
C LYS A 135 -1.26 -7.97 -2.64
N ARG A 136 -2.54 -7.58 -2.64
CA ARG A 136 -3.14 -6.86 -1.50
C ARG A 136 -3.04 -7.73 -0.25
N LEU A 137 -2.47 -7.17 0.81
CA LEU A 137 -2.19 -7.89 2.06
C LEU A 137 -3.14 -7.44 3.17
N LEU A 138 -3.11 -6.15 3.52
CA LEU A 138 -3.87 -5.62 4.65
C LEU A 138 -4.25 -4.15 4.44
N SER A 139 -5.13 -3.67 5.31
CA SER A 139 -5.43 -2.24 5.46
C SER A 139 -5.43 -1.89 6.93
N TYR A 140 -4.97 -0.68 7.29
CA TYR A 140 -4.86 -0.24 8.67
C TYR A 140 -5.49 1.15 8.84
N ARG A 141 -6.57 1.25 9.62
CA ARG A 141 -7.29 2.52 9.82
C ARG A 141 -6.42 3.53 10.55
N HIS A 142 -6.52 4.79 10.14
CA HIS A 142 -5.81 5.88 10.80
C HIS A 142 -6.25 6.00 12.26
N ARG A 143 -5.26 6.02 13.17
CA ARG A 143 -5.47 6.29 14.61
C ARG A 143 -4.83 7.62 15.04
N ILE A 144 -4.02 8.21 14.17
CA ILE A 144 -3.47 9.56 14.22
C ILE A 144 -3.84 10.21 12.89
N GLU A 145 -4.07 11.52 12.88
CA GLU A 145 -4.35 12.26 11.65
C GLU A 145 -3.17 12.10 10.66
N PRO A 146 -3.41 11.64 9.41
CA PRO A 146 -2.34 11.45 8.44
C PRO A 146 -1.60 12.76 8.13
N GLU A 147 -2.25 13.92 8.36
CA GLU A 147 -1.69 15.27 8.31
C GLU A 147 -0.42 15.45 9.17
N LYS A 148 -0.25 14.64 10.21
CA LYS A 148 0.90 14.73 11.13
C LYS A 148 2.10 13.89 10.70
N ILE A 149 2.00 13.13 9.61
CA ILE A 149 3.02 12.15 9.22
C ILE A 149 3.99 12.80 8.25
N ASP A 150 5.24 12.97 8.69
CA ASP A 150 6.30 13.60 7.90
C ASP A 150 7.56 12.73 7.79
N THR A 151 7.63 11.61 8.53
CA THR A 151 8.87 10.86 8.70
C THR A 151 8.65 9.37 8.44
N LEU A 152 9.50 8.78 7.60
CA LEU A 152 9.57 7.35 7.38
C LEU A 152 10.78 6.78 8.12
N GLY A 153 10.53 5.81 8.99
CA GLY A 153 11.56 5.04 9.70
C GLY A 153 11.57 3.59 9.26
N ILE A 154 12.74 3.02 8.99
CA ILE A 154 12.92 1.59 8.71
C ILE A 154 13.98 1.02 9.65
N TYR A 155 13.63 -0.03 10.37
CA TYR A 155 14.47 -0.60 11.44
C TYR A 155 14.44 -2.13 11.44
N GLY A 156 15.39 -2.74 12.14
CA GLY A 156 15.50 -4.20 12.30
C GLY A 156 16.30 -4.86 11.18
N LYS A 157 16.16 -6.18 11.05
CA LYS A 157 16.93 -6.99 10.10
C LYS A 157 16.28 -7.00 8.72
N VAL A 158 16.66 -6.05 7.88
CA VAL A 158 16.21 -5.90 6.50
C VAL A 158 17.29 -5.20 5.68
N GLN A 159 17.37 -5.52 4.39
CA GLN A 159 18.17 -4.79 3.42
C GLN A 159 17.24 -4.04 2.48
N ILE A 160 17.46 -2.74 2.29
CA ILE A 160 16.63 -1.90 1.41
C ILE A 160 17.44 -1.53 0.18
N VAL A 161 16.86 -1.78 -0.99
CA VAL A 161 17.45 -1.46 -2.30
C VAL A 161 16.98 -0.08 -2.74
N SER A 162 15.67 0.20 -2.66
CA SER A 162 15.12 1.52 -2.92
C SER A 162 13.91 1.84 -2.04
N ILE A 163 13.73 3.14 -1.80
CA ILE A 163 12.50 3.74 -1.28
C ILE A 163 12.05 4.79 -2.29
N GLU A 164 10.85 4.62 -2.82
CA GLU A 164 10.30 5.43 -3.90
C GLU A 164 9.03 6.12 -3.41
N PHE A 165 8.98 7.43 -3.59
CA PHE A 165 7.85 8.27 -3.16
C PHE A 165 7.06 8.75 -4.36
N TYR A 166 5.76 8.49 -4.33
CA TYR A 166 4.84 8.88 -5.38
C TYR A 166 3.75 9.81 -4.83
N SER A 167 3.30 10.73 -5.69
CA SER A 167 2.25 11.69 -5.39
C SER A 167 1.11 11.61 -6.39
N ASN A 168 -0.06 12.11 -5.96
CA ASN A 168 -1.28 12.16 -6.76
C ASN A 168 -1.68 10.76 -7.28
N CYS A 169 -1.51 9.74 -6.43
CA CYS A 169 -1.94 8.39 -6.74
C CYS A 169 -3.47 8.32 -6.65
N ASP A 170 -4.14 8.42 -7.80
CA ASP A 170 -5.61 8.36 -7.89
C ASP A 170 -6.13 6.97 -7.53
N CYS A 171 -6.69 6.86 -6.32
CA CYS A 171 -7.37 5.66 -5.84
C CYS A 171 -8.90 5.80 -5.87
N THR A 172 -9.44 6.85 -6.52
CA THR A 172 -10.88 7.01 -6.77
C THR A 172 -11.45 5.96 -7.73
N ARG A 173 -10.61 5.17 -8.41
CA ARG A 173 -11.04 3.99 -9.21
C ARG A 173 -11.27 2.74 -8.36
N SER A 174 -11.87 2.89 -7.18
CA SER A 174 -12.55 1.75 -6.55
C SER A 174 -13.62 1.22 -7.53
N PRO A 175 -13.70 -0.09 -7.82
CA PRO A 175 -14.73 -0.65 -8.71
C PRO A 175 -16.18 -0.39 -8.24
N SER A 176 -16.37 0.15 -7.04
CA SER A 176 -17.68 0.36 -6.43
C SER A 176 -18.44 1.62 -6.90
N ASN A 177 -17.85 2.49 -7.75
CA ASN A 177 -18.53 3.72 -8.23
C ASN A 177 -18.66 3.80 -9.76
N PHE A 178 -18.73 2.69 -10.48
CA PHE A 178 -19.28 2.70 -11.84
C PHE A 178 -20.82 2.75 -11.77
N SER A 179 -21.37 3.91 -11.45
CA SER A 179 -22.76 4.25 -11.81
C SER A 179 -22.84 4.96 -13.18
N GLY A 180 -21.73 5.02 -13.91
CA GLY A 180 -21.71 5.48 -15.30
C GLY A 180 -21.93 4.31 -16.25
N ASN A 181 -23.10 4.27 -16.88
CA ASN A 181 -23.40 3.30 -17.94
C ASN A 181 -22.32 3.37 -19.03
N ALA A 182 -21.57 2.27 -19.21
CA ALA A 182 -20.52 2.15 -20.23
C ALA A 182 -21.00 2.48 -21.66
N GLU A 183 -22.32 2.36 -21.90
CA GLU A 183 -22.95 2.78 -23.17
C GLU A 183 -22.89 4.29 -23.43
N ASP A 184 -23.03 5.12 -22.39
CA ASP A 184 -23.00 6.57 -22.54
C ASP A 184 -21.60 7.08 -22.87
N GLU A 185 -20.57 6.43 -22.34
CA GLU A 185 -19.18 6.80 -22.62
C GLU A 185 -18.76 6.41 -24.05
N PHE A 186 -19.20 5.24 -24.53
CA PHE A 186 -18.98 4.82 -25.93
C PHE A 186 -19.72 5.72 -26.92
N ARG A 187 -20.97 6.08 -26.61
CA ARG A 187 -21.79 6.98 -27.44
C ARG A 187 -21.18 8.38 -27.51
N LYS A 188 -20.65 8.90 -26.40
CA LYS A 188 -19.95 10.20 -26.35
C LYS A 188 -18.66 10.20 -27.19
N LYS A 189 -17.89 9.11 -27.18
CA LYS A 189 -16.62 9.03 -27.92
C LYS A 189 -16.79 8.81 -29.42
N THR A 190 -17.84 8.10 -29.85
CA THR A 190 -17.93 7.63 -31.24
C THR A 190 -19.14 8.14 -32.00
N GLY A 191 -20.11 8.78 -31.32
CA GLY A 191 -21.39 9.17 -31.90
C GLY A 191 -22.26 7.99 -32.36
N LYS A 192 -21.80 6.75 -32.17
CA LYS A 192 -22.46 5.52 -32.62
C LYS A 192 -22.91 4.73 -31.40
N LYS A 193 -24.12 4.16 -31.44
CA LYS A 193 -24.51 3.13 -30.48
C LYS A 193 -23.67 1.88 -30.75
N SER A 194 -23.12 1.27 -29.70
CA SER A 194 -22.32 0.06 -29.86
C SER A 194 -23.21 -1.09 -30.38
N SER A 195 -22.76 -1.79 -31.42
CA SER A 195 -23.46 -2.94 -32.03
C SER A 195 -23.36 -4.22 -31.19
N TRP A 196 -22.76 -4.14 -30.00
CA TRP A 196 -22.44 -5.29 -29.16
C TRP A 196 -23.62 -5.73 -28.26
N TRP A 197 -24.54 -4.82 -27.93
CA TRP A 197 -25.70 -5.09 -27.07
C TRP A 197 -26.86 -5.83 -27.76
N SER A 198 -27.07 -5.62 -29.05
CA SER A 198 -28.16 -6.24 -29.82
C SER A 198 -27.97 -7.74 -30.07
N LYS A 199 -26.78 -8.30 -29.80
CA LYS A 199 -26.47 -9.71 -30.03
C LYS A 199 -26.54 -10.61 -28.78
N PHE A 200 -26.75 -10.05 -27.58
CA PHE A 200 -26.78 -10.87 -26.34
C PHE A 200 -28.07 -10.79 -25.52
N PHE A 201 -28.95 -9.81 -25.74
CA PHE A 201 -30.26 -9.73 -25.07
C PHE A 201 -31.46 -9.64 -26.03
N GLY A 202 -31.23 -9.80 -27.34
CA GLY A 202 -32.27 -9.75 -28.36
C GLY A 202 -33.01 -11.07 -28.57
N SER A 203 -33.72 -11.57 -27.55
CA SER A 203 -34.97 -12.35 -27.70
C SER A 203 -35.51 -12.74 -26.33
N LEU A 204 -36.51 -11.98 -25.86
CA LEU A 204 -37.51 -12.44 -24.90
C LEU A 204 -38.74 -11.52 -24.96
N SER A 205 -39.53 -11.72 -26.02
CA SER A 205 -41.00 -11.60 -26.06
C SER A 205 -41.40 -12.23 -27.41
N LYS A 206 -42.17 -13.30 -27.52
CA LYS A 206 -43.26 -13.87 -26.70
C LYS A 206 -43.09 -15.37 -26.54
#